data_AF-A0A522SNJ4-F1
#
_entry.id   AF-A0A522SNJ4-F1
#
_cell.length_a   1.000
_cell.length_b   1.000
_cell.length_c   1.000
_cell.angle_alpha   90.00
_cell.angle_beta   90.00
_cell.angle_gamma   90.00
#
_symmetry.space_group_name_H-M   'P 1'
#
loop_
_entity.id
_entity.type
_entity.pdbx_description
1 polymer ?
#
loop_
_entity_poly.entity_id
_entity_poly.type
_entity_poly.pdbx_seq_one_letter_code
_entity_poly.pdbx_strand_id
1 'polypeptide(L)' 'AGTDATEAVAKELHSMPVNDDIYTDAHVQANGNLRHDMYLYQVKSPAESKKDWDYYKYLATIPGKEAFESAKESGCPLSK' A
#
# COMPACT_ATOMS: atom_id res chain seq x y z
N ALA A 1 4.18 -1.35 20.37
CA ALA A 1 4.34 -2.62 21.14
C ALA A 1 5.50 -2.62 22.14
N GLY A 2 6.73 -2.22 21.77
CA GLY A 2 7.90 -2.29 22.66
C GLY A 2 8.43 -3.72 22.89
N THR A 3 8.10 -4.64 21.99
CA THR A 3 8.44 -6.07 22.01
C THR A 3 8.44 -6.61 20.58
N ASP A 4 8.98 -7.81 20.37
CA ASP A 4 8.92 -8.62 19.16
C ASP A 4 7.83 -9.72 19.23
N ALA A 5 7.06 -9.81 20.32
CA ALA A 5 5.97 -10.76 20.47
C ALA A 5 4.89 -10.54 19.38
N THR A 6 4.60 -11.61 18.63
CA THR A 6 3.78 -11.59 17.42
C THR A 6 2.44 -10.88 17.59
N GLU A 7 1.65 -11.28 18.58
CA GLU A 7 0.28 -10.79 18.77
C GLU A 7 0.28 -9.31 19.19
N ALA A 8 1.25 -8.92 20.03
CA ALA A 8 1.39 -7.54 20.47
C ALA A 8 1.80 -6.61 19.31
N VAL A 9 2.72 -7.06 18.45
CA VAL A 9 3.15 -6.29 17.28
C VAL A 9 2.05 -6.22 16.23
N ALA A 10 1.39 -7.34 15.92
CA ALA A 10 0.31 -7.38 14.93
C ALA A 10 -0.84 -6.43 15.32
N LYS A 11 -1.25 -6.44 16.60
CA LYS A 11 -2.29 -5.52 17.10
C LYS A 11 -1.95 -4.06 16.82
N GLU A 12 -0.71 -3.66 17.05
CA GLU A 12 -0.26 -2.28 16.85
C GLU A 12 -0.26 -1.91 15.36
N LEU A 13 0.25 -2.80 14.49
CA LEU A 13 0.26 -2.63 13.04
C LEU A 13 -1.15 -2.40 12.46
N HIS A 14 -2.17 -3.06 13.00
CA HIS A 14 -3.56 -2.86 12.59
C HIS A 14 -4.21 -1.58 13.15
N SER A 15 -3.66 -1.01 14.23
CA SER A 15 -4.29 0.08 14.98
C SER A 15 -3.88 1.49 14.53
N MET A 16 -2.77 1.60 13.82
CA MET A 16 -2.16 2.89 13.48
C MET A 16 -1.95 3.03 11.96
N PRO A 17 -1.98 4.26 11.43
CA PRO A 17 -1.58 4.49 10.05
C PRO A 17 -0.08 4.27 9.88
N VAL A 18 0.31 3.79 8.70
CA VAL A 18 1.69 3.74 8.22
C VAL A 18 1.96 5.03 7.45
N ASN A 19 2.87 5.84 7.98
CA ASN A 19 3.34 7.09 7.41
C ASN A 19 4.87 7.06 7.36
N ASP A 20 5.43 6.83 6.18
CA ASP A 20 6.87 6.75 5.92
C ASP A 20 7.23 7.34 4.55
N ASP A 21 8.48 7.14 4.11
CA ASP A 21 8.99 7.70 2.84
C ASP A 21 8.32 7.12 1.58
N ILE A 22 7.61 5.99 1.71
CA ILE A 22 6.94 5.27 0.61
C ILE A 22 5.42 5.42 0.71
N TYR A 23 4.88 5.32 1.93
CA TYR A 23 3.46 5.26 2.20
C TYR A 23 2.98 6.47 2.99
N THR A 24 1.90 7.09 2.52
CA THR A 24 1.19 8.15 3.24
C THR A 24 -0.20 7.65 3.59
N ASP A 25 -0.55 7.73 4.87
CA ASP A 25 -1.85 7.35 5.44
C ASP A 25 -2.32 5.92 5.09
N ALA A 26 -1.36 5.00 4.92
CA ALA A 26 -1.66 3.61 4.61
C ALA A 26 -2.12 2.86 5.87
N HIS A 27 -2.93 1.81 5.72
CA HIS A 27 -3.50 1.09 6.85
C HIS A 27 -3.48 -0.42 6.63
N VAL A 28 -3.01 -1.19 7.62
CA VAL A 28 -3.08 -2.65 7.59
C VAL A 28 -4.50 -3.08 7.95
N GLN A 29 -5.25 -3.52 6.95
CA GLN A 29 -6.61 -4.02 7.11
C GLN A 29 -6.66 -5.30 7.96
N ALA A 30 -7.84 -5.65 8.50
CA ALA A 30 -8.04 -6.86 9.30
C ALA A 30 -7.70 -8.17 8.55
N ASN A 31 -7.75 -8.17 7.22
CA ASN A 31 -7.31 -9.29 6.39
C ASN A 31 -5.78 -9.36 6.20
N GLY A 32 -5.01 -8.45 6.83
CA GLY A 32 -3.55 -8.35 6.74
C GLY A 32 -3.04 -7.52 5.57
N ASN A 33 -3.90 -7.03 4.67
CA ASN A 33 -3.49 -6.24 3.52
C ASN A 33 -3.15 -4.79 3.90
N LEU A 34 -1.98 -4.28 3.51
CA LEU A 34 -1.66 -2.86 3.63
C LEU A 34 -2.37 -2.09 2.52
N ARG A 35 -3.49 -1.44 2.85
CA ARG A 35 -4.20 -0.57 1.91
C ARG A 35 -3.49 0.78 1.82
N HIS A 36 -3.08 1.13 0.61
CA HIS A 36 -2.42 2.39 0.28
C HIS A 36 -2.82 2.84 -1.13
N ASP A 37 -2.47 4.05 -1.53
CA ASP A 37 -2.69 4.49 -2.90
C ASP A 37 -1.80 3.72 -3.88
N MET A 38 -2.35 3.38 -5.04
CA MET A 38 -1.61 2.77 -6.15
C MET A 38 -1.38 3.82 -7.24
N TYR A 39 -0.35 3.62 -8.04
CA TYR A 39 0.04 4.58 -9.07
C TYR A 39 0.08 3.91 -10.44
N LEU A 40 -0.60 4.52 -11.40
CA LEU A 40 -0.58 4.10 -12.79
C LEU A 40 0.56 4.82 -13.51
N TYR A 41 1.43 4.04 -14.12
CA TYR A 41 2.58 4.52 -14.88
C TYR A 41 2.59 3.97 -16.30
N GLN A 42 3.14 4.76 -17.21
CA GLN A 42 3.50 4.32 -18.55
C GLN A 42 5.02 4.30 -18.71
N VAL A 43 5.55 3.25 -19.32
CA VAL A 43 6.97 3.17 -19.68
C VAL A 43 7.27 4.25 -20.72
N LYS A 44 8.30 5.05 -20.46
CA LYS A 44 8.80 6.08 -21.37
C LYS A 44 9.39 5.46 -22.63
N SER A 45 9.27 6.16 -23.76
CA SER A 45 10.06 5.84 -24.95
C SER A 45 11.55 6.11 -24.71
N PRO A 46 12.47 5.53 -25.51
CA PRO A 46 13.90 5.77 -25.35
C PRO A 46 14.30 7.25 -25.41
N ALA A 47 13.59 8.07 -26.20
CA ALA A 47 13.85 9.51 -26.31
C ALA A 47 13.35 10.31 -25.09
N GLU A 48 12.44 9.77 -24.30
CA GLU A 48 11.88 10.42 -23.10
C GLU A 48 12.69 10.13 -21.83
N SER A 49 13.48 9.06 -21.80
CA SER A 49 14.36 8.70 -20.68
C SER A 49 15.68 9.48 -20.76
N LYS A 50 15.93 10.36 -19.78
CA LYS A 50 17.05 11.33 -19.85
C LYS A 50 18.26 10.96 -19.00
N LYS A 51 18.13 9.97 -18.13
CA LYS A 51 19.17 9.52 -17.20
C LYS A 51 18.78 8.16 -16.64
N ASP A 52 19.74 7.50 -15.99
CA ASP A 52 19.49 6.25 -15.29
C ASP A 52 18.30 6.40 -14.33
N TRP A 53 17.43 5.37 -14.31
CA TRP A 53 16.23 5.28 -13.48
C TRP A 53 15.06 6.20 -13.88
N ASP A 54 15.16 6.94 -14.99
CA ASP A 54 14.09 7.79 -15.51
C ASP A 54 13.12 7.06 -16.46
N TYR A 55 12.42 6.03 -15.95
CA TYR A 55 11.72 5.07 -16.82
C TYR A 55 10.22 5.29 -16.99
N TYR A 56 9.60 6.01 -16.06
CA TYR A 56 8.14 6.05 -15.97
C TYR A 56 7.60 7.46 -16.16
N LYS A 57 6.46 7.54 -16.84
CA LYS A 57 5.56 8.69 -16.87
C LYS A 57 4.40 8.38 -15.93
N TYR A 58 4.23 9.21 -14.90
CA TYR A 58 3.05 9.15 -14.04
C TYR A 58 1.79 9.49 -14.85
N LEU A 59 0.75 8.68 -14.71
CA LEU A 59 -0.55 8.90 -15.37
C LEU A 59 -1.65 9.24 -14.37
N ALA A 60 -1.74 8.50 -13.27
CA ALA A 60 -2.79 8.68 -12.27
C ALA A 60 -2.42 8.06 -10.92
N THR A 61 -3.09 8.54 -9.88
CA THR A 61 -3.17 7.88 -8.58
C THR A 61 -4.53 7.21 -8.49
N ILE A 62 -4.53 5.94 -8.08
CA ILE A 62 -5.72 5.16 -7.80
C ILE A 62 -5.84 5.12 -6.26
N PRO A 63 -6.88 5.75 -5.68
CA PRO A 63 -7.06 5.77 -4.24
C PRO A 63 -7.08 4.36 -3.65
N GLY A 64 -6.46 4.13 -2.50
CA GLY A 64 -6.35 2.79 -1.91
C GLY A 64 -7.70 2.11 -1.64
N LYS A 65 -8.76 2.90 -1.39
CA LYS A 65 -10.14 2.40 -1.23
C LYS A 65 -10.75 1.83 -2.54
N GLU A 66 -10.20 2.20 -3.69
CA GLU A 66 -10.61 1.75 -5.03
C GLU A 66 -9.65 0.67 -5.55
N ALA A 67 -8.36 0.77 -5.21
CA ALA A 67 -7.34 -0.17 -5.63
C ALA A 67 -7.40 -1.51 -4.89
N PHE A 68 -7.94 -1.52 -3.66
CA PHE A 68 -8.00 -2.71 -2.81
C PHE A 68 -9.44 -2.98 -2.38
N GLU A 69 -9.82 -4.26 -2.42
CA GLU A 69 -11.09 -4.71 -1.84
C GLU A 69 -11.11 -4.48 -0.32
N SER A 70 -12.30 -4.31 0.25
CA SER A 70 -12.43 -4.19 1.70
C SER A 70 -12.10 -5.53 2.38
N ALA A 71 -11.60 -5.48 3.61
CA ALA A 71 -11.33 -6.70 4.38
C ALA A 71 -12.55 -7.63 4.43
N LYS A 72 -13.74 -7.06 4.63
CA LYS A 72 -15.00 -7.78 4.70
C LYS A 72 -15.37 -8.51 3.40
N GLU A 73 -15.11 -7.88 2.26
CA GLU A 73 -15.46 -8.43 0.94
C GLU A 73 -14.38 -9.35 0.38
N SER A 74 -13.15 -9.26 0.89
CA SER A 74 -11.98 -10.03 0.42
C SER A 74 -12.09 -11.56 0.54
N GLY A 75 -13.15 -12.09 1.17
CA GLY A 75 -13.34 -13.52 1.41
C GLY A 75 -12.35 -14.14 2.40
N CYS A 76 -11.41 -13.36 2.95
CA CYS A 76 -10.43 -13.85 3.89
C CYS A 76 -11.09 -14.27 5.22
N PRO A 77 -10.91 -15.52 5.70
CA PRO A 77 -11.55 -16.03 6.92
C PRO A 77 -11.27 -15.23 8.18
N LEU A 78 -10.15 -14.50 8.22
CA LEU A 78 -9.73 -13.67 9.35
C LEU A 78 -10.42 -12.29 9.39
N SER A 79 -11.26 -12.01 8.39
CA SER A 79 -11.90 -10.69 8.18
C SER A 79 -13.39 -10.69 8.51
N LYS A 80 -13.89 -11.80 9.06
CA LYS A 80 -15.28 -12.01 9.45
C LYS A 80 -15.57 -11.43 10.82
#